data_AF-A0A0D0JWS3-F1
#
_entry.id   AF-A0A0D0JWS3-F1
#
_cell.length_a   1.000
_cell.length_b   1.000
_cell.length_c   1.000
_cell.angle_alpha   90.00
_cell.angle_beta   90.00
_cell.angle_gamma   90.00
#
_symmetry.space_group_name_H-M   'P 1'
#
loop_
_entity.id
_entity.type
_entity.pdbx_description
1 polymer ?
#
loop_
_entity_poly.entity_id
_entity_poly.type
_entity_poly.pdbx_seq_one_letter_code
_entity_poly.pdbx_strand_id
1 'polypeptide(L)'
;MAYQICTSCIMDSTDPGIKFDASGVCDFCNNFKSEIAPNWHPDARGEADLAALATKIKKQGEGKDFDCIIGLSGGLDSSYAAYIAKEKMGLRPLLFHVDAGWNTDQAVGNIEKLVDGLGLDLYTEVINWEEMKDLQVAFLRSQIADQDLPQDAAFFSGLYKFARKHGIKYVLTGGNYSTECCREPEEWGGYPGIDKTLFADVHKRFGKRPLKTFPLVDIMTYKILYQRVLGMEIVKPLNLVPYVKKEAEAELERRFGWQKFQHKHHESRFTRFYEDYWMPRKFGYEKRRAHFSSLIMTGQMTRDQALERIAKPEMDEQFLKTEFEFVANKLGLSVAELQAIFEGENKTYKDYKNKRFLIGIGSRVMSALGLERRLFR
;
A
#
# COMPACT_ATOMS: atom_id res chain seq x y z
N MET A 1 14.09 23.64 8.94
CA MET A 1 14.46 24.24 7.63
C MET A 1 13.35 25.21 7.23
N ALA A 2 13.64 26.21 6.39
CA ALA A 2 12.56 27.02 5.80
C ALA A 2 11.66 26.12 4.94
N TYR A 3 10.37 26.45 4.83
CA TYR A 3 9.45 25.70 3.99
C TYR A 3 9.88 25.76 2.52
N GLN A 4 10.04 24.60 1.88
CA GLN A 4 10.49 24.48 0.49
C GLN A 4 9.75 23.34 -0.22
N ILE A 5 9.32 23.60 -1.46
CA ILE A 5 8.73 22.59 -2.36
C ILE A 5 9.75 22.29 -3.47
N CYS A 6 9.87 21.03 -3.83
CA CYS A 6 10.71 20.58 -4.95
C CYS A 6 10.38 21.35 -6.24
N THR A 7 11.41 21.70 -7.00
CA THR A 7 11.27 22.37 -8.30
C THR A 7 10.85 21.40 -9.42
N SER A 8 11.15 20.11 -9.28
CA SER A 8 10.83 19.07 -10.28
C SER A 8 9.54 18.29 -10.00
N CYS A 9 9.15 18.11 -8.74
CA CYS A 9 7.90 17.44 -8.33
C CYS A 9 7.15 18.34 -7.33
N ILE A 10 6.38 17.75 -6.41
CA ILE A 10 5.68 18.50 -5.35
C ILE A 10 5.94 17.99 -3.92
N MET A 11 6.92 17.11 -3.73
CA MET A 11 7.42 16.81 -2.38
C MET A 11 8.01 18.07 -1.75
N ASP A 12 7.87 18.21 -0.44
CA ASP A 12 8.25 19.42 0.29
C ASP A 12 8.93 19.10 1.62
N SER A 13 9.35 20.14 2.32
CA SER A 13 10.05 20.07 3.61
C SER A 13 9.16 19.71 4.80
N THR A 14 7.89 19.33 4.61
CA THR A 14 7.08 18.71 5.68
C THR A 14 7.49 17.25 5.90
N ASP A 15 8.20 16.65 4.93
CA ASP A 15 9.05 15.49 5.13
C ASP A 15 10.35 15.97 5.83
N PRO A 16 10.58 15.61 7.10
CA PRO A 16 11.75 16.11 7.84
C PRO A 16 13.07 15.51 7.34
N GLY A 17 13.01 14.40 6.59
CA GLY A 17 14.17 13.72 6.03
C GLY A 17 14.52 14.16 4.60
N ILE A 18 13.71 15.03 3.97
CA ILE A 18 13.93 15.46 2.59
C ILE A 18 15.20 16.28 2.44
N LYS A 19 15.93 16.02 1.35
CA LYS A 19 17.08 16.81 0.94
C LYS A 19 16.85 17.40 -0.43
N PHE A 20 17.22 18.67 -0.59
CA PHE A 20 17.21 19.36 -1.86
C PHE A 20 18.65 19.58 -2.33
N ASP A 21 18.89 19.41 -3.63
CA ASP A 21 20.15 19.82 -4.24
C ASP A 21 20.20 21.34 -4.51
N ALA A 22 21.32 21.81 -5.07
CA ALA A 22 21.52 23.23 -5.37
C ALA A 22 20.50 23.82 -6.35
N SER A 23 19.81 22.98 -7.14
CA SER A 23 18.74 23.36 -8.08
C SER A 23 17.35 23.27 -7.45
N GLY A 24 17.27 22.95 -6.16
CA GLY A 24 16.00 22.79 -5.43
C GLY A 24 15.26 21.49 -5.78
N VAL A 25 15.93 20.50 -6.38
CA VAL A 25 15.34 19.19 -6.70
C VAL A 25 15.52 18.24 -5.51
N CYS A 26 14.44 17.55 -5.12
CA CYS A 26 14.49 16.64 -3.98
C CYS A 26 15.17 15.31 -4.29
N ASP A 27 15.64 14.64 -3.24
CA ASP A 27 16.26 13.33 -3.29
C ASP A 27 15.37 12.21 -3.86
N PHE A 28 14.04 12.29 -3.75
CA PHE A 28 13.15 11.36 -4.47
C PHE A 28 13.29 11.47 -5.99
N CYS A 29 13.30 12.70 -6.53
CA CYS A 29 13.52 12.93 -7.96
C CYS A 29 14.91 12.50 -8.40
N ASN A 30 15.93 12.76 -7.58
CA ASN A 30 17.29 12.34 -7.86
C ASN A 30 17.44 10.81 -7.81
N ASN A 31 16.80 10.14 -6.85
CA ASN A 31 16.73 8.68 -6.76
C ASN A 31 16.00 8.08 -7.97
N PHE A 32 14.89 8.68 -8.41
CA PHE A 32 14.19 8.21 -9.60
C PHE A 32 15.10 8.24 -10.84
N LYS A 33 15.80 9.36 -11.06
CA LYS A 33 16.70 9.53 -12.21
C LYS A 33 17.92 8.61 -12.18
N SER A 34 18.51 8.40 -11.01
CA SER A 34 19.76 7.64 -10.86
C SER A 34 19.56 6.13 -10.66
N GLU A 35 18.54 5.73 -9.88
CA GLU A 35 18.37 4.35 -9.45
C GLU A 35 17.18 3.66 -10.14
N ILE A 36 16.03 4.32 -10.26
CA ILE A 36 14.80 3.67 -10.75
C ILE A 36 14.76 3.65 -12.28
N ALA A 37 14.75 4.82 -12.93
CA ALA A 37 14.56 4.95 -14.37
C ALA A 37 15.57 4.15 -15.21
N PRO A 38 16.87 4.11 -14.88
CA PRO A 38 17.84 3.30 -15.65
C PRO A 38 17.63 1.78 -15.51
N ASN A 39 16.86 1.33 -14.51
CA ASN A 39 16.64 -0.07 -14.19
C ASN A 39 15.15 -0.48 -14.32
N TRP A 40 14.32 0.40 -14.87
CA TRP A 40 12.91 0.16 -15.12
C TRP A 40 12.68 0.13 -16.63
N HIS A 41 12.40 -1.06 -17.15
CA HIS A 41 12.28 -1.32 -18.59
C HIS A 41 10.89 -1.85 -18.92
N PRO A 42 9.83 -1.01 -18.87
CA PRO A 42 8.47 -1.42 -19.24
C PRO A 42 8.27 -1.53 -20.76
N ASP A 43 9.34 -1.74 -21.53
CA ASP A 43 9.36 -1.84 -22.99
C ASP A 43 9.47 -3.31 -23.43
N ALA A 44 9.94 -3.56 -24.66
CA ALA A 44 10.13 -4.91 -25.20
C ALA A 44 11.00 -5.82 -24.30
N ARG A 45 11.94 -5.25 -23.52
CA ARG A 45 12.72 -6.01 -22.54
C ARG A 45 11.82 -6.48 -21.39
N GLY A 46 10.97 -5.60 -20.86
CA GLY A 46 10.01 -5.93 -19.83
C GLY A 46 9.03 -7.01 -20.29
N GLU A 47 8.56 -6.93 -21.53
CA GLU A 47 7.68 -7.96 -22.11
C GLU A 47 8.37 -9.34 -22.17
N ALA A 48 9.63 -9.39 -22.59
CA ALA A 48 10.43 -10.62 -22.60
C ALA A 48 10.64 -11.17 -21.18
N ASP A 49 10.98 -10.31 -20.21
CA ASP A 49 11.15 -10.68 -18.81
C ASP A 49 9.83 -11.19 -18.19
N LEU A 50 8.70 -10.56 -18.53
CA LEU A 50 7.37 -10.98 -18.11
C LEU A 50 7.01 -12.36 -18.64
N ALA A 51 7.30 -12.63 -19.92
CA ALA A 51 7.07 -13.93 -20.55
C ALA A 51 7.94 -15.03 -19.92
N ALA A 52 9.22 -14.76 -19.68
CA ALA A 52 10.12 -15.69 -19.00
C ALA A 52 9.65 -16.02 -17.57
N LEU A 53 9.23 -15.00 -16.84
CA LEU A 53 8.66 -15.13 -15.51
C LEU A 53 7.36 -15.95 -15.52
N ALA A 54 6.47 -15.69 -16.49
CA ALA A 54 5.25 -16.46 -16.66
C ALA A 54 5.53 -17.95 -16.89
N THR A 55 6.49 -18.29 -17.76
CA THR A 55 6.93 -19.67 -17.99
C THR A 55 7.46 -20.31 -16.71
N LYS A 56 8.28 -19.59 -15.93
CA LYS A 56 8.81 -20.08 -14.64
C LYS A 56 7.68 -20.39 -13.65
N ILE A 57 6.70 -19.49 -13.52
CA ILE A 57 5.59 -19.63 -12.59
C ILE A 57 4.68 -20.80 -13.01
N LYS A 58 4.33 -20.90 -14.30
CA LYS A 58 3.54 -22.01 -14.86
C LYS A 58 4.17 -23.37 -14.57
N LYS A 59 5.46 -23.50 -14.87
CA LYS A 59 6.21 -24.73 -14.60
C LYS A 59 6.17 -25.15 -13.13
N GLN A 60 6.25 -24.18 -12.21
CA GLN A 60 6.16 -24.44 -10.77
C GLN A 60 4.73 -24.80 -10.30
N GLY A 61 3.72 -24.34 -11.04
CA GLY A 61 2.29 -24.58 -10.82
C GLY A 61 1.73 -25.84 -11.47
N GLU A 62 2.53 -26.56 -12.27
CA GLU A 62 2.12 -27.84 -12.88
C GLU A 62 1.59 -28.82 -11.81
N GLY A 63 0.42 -29.40 -12.08
CA GLY A 63 -0.26 -30.32 -11.16
C GLY A 63 -0.94 -29.67 -9.96
N LYS A 64 -0.97 -28.34 -9.86
CA LYS A 64 -1.69 -27.58 -8.82
C LYS A 64 -2.93 -26.89 -9.39
N ASP A 65 -3.87 -26.55 -8.51
CA ASP A 65 -5.04 -25.75 -8.86
C ASP A 65 -4.64 -24.33 -9.26
N PHE A 66 -3.65 -23.76 -8.57
CA PHE A 66 -3.17 -22.38 -8.76
C PHE A 66 -1.66 -22.32 -8.98
N ASP A 67 -1.24 -21.43 -9.90
CA ASP A 67 0.18 -21.18 -10.17
C ASP A 67 0.77 -20.13 -9.22
N CYS A 68 -0.09 -19.22 -8.74
CA CYS A 68 0.27 -18.09 -7.87
C CYS A 68 -0.95 -17.58 -7.10
N ILE A 69 -0.73 -16.60 -6.22
CA ILE A 69 -1.78 -15.92 -5.45
C ILE A 69 -1.63 -14.40 -5.54
N ILE A 70 -2.75 -13.68 -5.59
CA ILE A 70 -2.79 -12.21 -5.69
C ILE A 70 -3.67 -11.66 -4.58
N GLY A 71 -3.14 -10.73 -3.79
CA GLY A 71 -3.96 -9.92 -2.89
C GLY A 71 -4.81 -8.93 -3.69
N LEU A 72 -6.14 -8.97 -3.52
CA LEU A 72 -7.07 -8.14 -4.29
C LEU A 72 -7.85 -7.18 -3.38
N SER A 73 -7.71 -5.87 -3.60
CA SER A 73 -8.43 -4.82 -2.85
C SER A 73 -9.64 -4.24 -3.59
N GLY A 74 -9.75 -4.49 -4.90
CA GLY A 74 -10.69 -3.79 -5.79
C GLY A 74 -10.17 -2.45 -6.30
N GLY A 75 -9.05 -1.96 -5.74
CA GLY A 75 -8.32 -0.79 -6.22
C GLY A 75 -7.51 -1.07 -7.50
N LEU A 76 -7.17 0.00 -8.22
CA LEU A 76 -6.59 -0.03 -9.57
C LEU A 76 -5.37 -0.94 -9.69
N ASP A 77 -4.37 -0.76 -8.81
CA ASP A 77 -3.08 -1.46 -8.92
C ASP A 77 -3.25 -2.99 -8.78
N SER A 78 -4.09 -3.45 -7.84
CA SER A 78 -4.34 -4.88 -7.63
C SER A 78 -5.22 -5.49 -8.74
N SER A 79 -6.25 -4.76 -9.19
CA SER A 79 -7.11 -5.17 -10.30
C SER A 79 -6.33 -5.28 -11.61
N TYR A 80 -5.45 -4.32 -11.90
CA TYR A 80 -4.64 -4.36 -13.11
C TYR A 80 -3.56 -5.46 -13.03
N ALA A 81 -2.98 -5.71 -11.86
CA ALA A 81 -2.08 -6.85 -11.69
C ALA A 81 -2.77 -8.20 -11.93
N ALA A 82 -4.02 -8.37 -11.48
CA ALA A 82 -4.83 -9.57 -11.77
C ALA A 82 -5.10 -9.72 -13.28
N TYR A 83 -5.45 -8.63 -13.95
CA TYR A 83 -5.59 -8.59 -15.41
C TYR A 83 -4.31 -9.02 -16.12
N ILE A 84 -3.16 -8.42 -15.79
CA ILE A 84 -1.87 -8.77 -16.41
C ILE A 84 -1.52 -10.24 -16.16
N ALA A 85 -1.69 -10.73 -14.93
CA ALA A 85 -1.41 -12.12 -14.59
C ALA A 85 -2.25 -13.12 -15.39
N LYS A 86 -3.55 -12.85 -15.57
CA LYS A 86 -4.44 -13.73 -16.32
C LYS A 86 -4.26 -13.60 -17.83
N GLU A 87 -4.32 -12.38 -18.35
CA GLU A 87 -4.47 -12.11 -19.79
C GLU A 87 -3.12 -12.04 -20.53
N LYS A 88 -2.07 -11.52 -19.87
CA LYS A 88 -0.75 -11.36 -20.50
C LYS A 88 0.19 -12.49 -20.14
N MET A 89 0.19 -12.91 -18.88
CA MET A 89 1.04 -14.02 -18.42
C MET A 89 0.39 -15.39 -18.63
N GLY A 90 -0.95 -15.45 -18.76
CA GLY A 90 -1.69 -16.70 -18.91
C GLY A 90 -1.66 -17.58 -17.66
N LEU A 91 -1.53 -16.97 -16.47
CA LEU A 91 -1.48 -17.68 -15.19
C LEU A 91 -2.89 -18.02 -14.67
N ARG A 92 -2.95 -18.95 -13.73
CA ARG A 92 -4.14 -19.28 -12.93
C ARG A 92 -3.93 -18.79 -11.48
N PRO A 93 -4.04 -17.48 -11.21
CA PRO A 93 -3.93 -16.96 -9.86
C PRO A 93 -5.16 -17.33 -9.02
N LEU A 94 -4.94 -17.68 -7.75
CA LEU A 94 -5.97 -17.52 -6.72
C LEU A 94 -6.05 -16.05 -6.33
N LEU A 95 -7.23 -15.44 -6.43
CA LEU A 95 -7.48 -14.12 -5.88
C LEU A 95 -7.74 -14.27 -4.38
N PHE A 96 -7.09 -13.44 -3.58
CA PHE A 96 -7.18 -13.49 -2.12
C PHE A 96 -7.57 -12.10 -1.61
N HIS A 97 -8.80 -11.97 -1.14
CA HIS A 97 -9.29 -10.76 -0.52
C HIS A 97 -9.26 -10.90 1.00
N VAL A 98 -8.95 -9.82 1.69
CA VAL A 98 -9.02 -9.76 3.16
C VAL A 98 -10.03 -8.69 3.52
N ASP A 99 -11.11 -9.10 4.16
CA ASP A 99 -12.11 -8.18 4.69
C ASP A 99 -11.74 -7.80 6.13
N ALA A 100 -11.14 -6.61 6.29
CA ALA A 100 -10.86 -6.00 7.58
C ALA A 100 -12.02 -5.14 8.11
N GLY A 101 -13.17 -5.16 7.45
CA GLY A 101 -14.39 -4.46 7.83
C GLY A 101 -14.54 -3.06 7.26
N TRP A 102 -13.65 -2.60 6.38
CA TRP A 102 -13.62 -1.22 5.87
C TRP A 102 -13.87 -1.06 4.37
N ASN A 103 -14.22 -2.15 3.68
CA ASN A 103 -14.51 -2.11 2.25
C ASN A 103 -15.64 -1.13 1.91
N THR A 104 -15.48 -0.41 0.79
CA THR A 104 -16.58 0.32 0.16
C THR A 104 -17.41 -0.58 -0.74
N ASP A 105 -18.68 -0.25 -0.96
CA ASP A 105 -19.53 -0.98 -1.90
C ASP A 105 -18.94 -0.99 -3.31
N GLN A 106 -18.29 0.11 -3.72
CA GLN A 106 -17.56 0.18 -4.99
C GLN A 106 -16.39 -0.80 -5.05
N ALA A 107 -15.63 -0.97 -3.96
CA ALA A 107 -14.54 -1.94 -3.91
C ALA A 107 -15.06 -3.38 -4.05
N VAL A 108 -16.13 -3.72 -3.33
CA VAL A 108 -16.79 -5.04 -3.43
C VAL A 108 -17.27 -5.28 -4.86
N GLY A 109 -18.00 -4.33 -5.45
CA GLY A 109 -18.48 -4.46 -6.83
C GLY A 109 -17.35 -4.55 -7.87
N ASN A 110 -16.24 -3.84 -7.65
CA ASN A 110 -15.05 -3.96 -8.50
C ASN A 110 -14.37 -5.33 -8.38
N ILE A 111 -14.34 -5.91 -7.18
CA ILE A 111 -13.82 -7.27 -6.96
C ILE A 111 -14.70 -8.27 -7.71
N GLU A 112 -16.02 -8.24 -7.51
CA GLU A 112 -16.97 -9.15 -8.16
C GLU A 112 -16.84 -9.12 -9.68
N LYS A 113 -16.87 -7.93 -10.27
CA LYS A 113 -16.72 -7.74 -11.73
C LYS A 113 -15.42 -8.29 -12.28
N LEU A 114 -14.32 -8.12 -11.54
CA LEU A 114 -13.00 -8.63 -11.96
C LEU A 114 -12.90 -10.14 -11.84
N VAL A 115 -13.42 -10.71 -10.76
CA VAL A 115 -13.46 -12.16 -10.52
C VAL A 115 -14.25 -12.84 -11.63
N ASP A 116 -15.46 -12.37 -11.90
CA ASP A 116 -16.34 -12.92 -12.94
C ASP A 116 -15.76 -12.69 -14.34
N GLY A 117 -15.28 -11.47 -14.61
CA GLY A 117 -14.76 -11.07 -15.91
C GLY A 117 -13.47 -11.78 -16.31
N LEU A 118 -12.63 -12.17 -15.35
CA LEU A 118 -11.40 -12.92 -15.59
C LEU A 118 -11.57 -14.44 -15.46
N GLY A 119 -12.72 -14.91 -14.96
CA GLY A 119 -12.96 -16.32 -14.64
C GLY A 119 -11.89 -16.87 -13.70
N LEU A 120 -11.73 -16.22 -12.54
CA LEU A 120 -10.76 -16.57 -11.51
C LEU A 120 -11.45 -16.91 -10.19
N ASP A 121 -10.82 -17.76 -9.38
CA ASP A 121 -11.34 -18.08 -8.06
C ASP A 121 -10.97 -16.99 -7.05
N LEU A 122 -11.91 -16.67 -6.16
CA LEU A 122 -11.73 -15.76 -5.05
C LEU A 122 -11.82 -16.50 -3.72
N TYR A 123 -10.84 -16.29 -2.85
CA TYR A 123 -10.92 -16.61 -1.43
C TYR A 123 -10.97 -15.32 -0.60
N THR A 124 -11.96 -15.21 0.29
CA THR A 124 -12.08 -14.08 1.21
C THR A 124 -11.76 -14.52 2.63
N GLU A 125 -10.71 -13.94 3.22
CA GLU A 125 -10.40 -14.06 4.63
C GLU A 125 -11.10 -12.92 5.39
N VAL A 126 -12.08 -13.26 6.22
CA VAL A 126 -12.78 -12.27 7.05
C VAL A 126 -12.07 -12.15 8.39
N ILE A 127 -11.50 -10.98 8.66
CA ILE A 127 -10.82 -10.70 9.92
C ILE A 127 -11.85 -10.59 11.03
N ASN A 128 -11.51 -11.11 12.22
CA ASN A 128 -12.30 -10.89 13.41
C ASN A 128 -12.43 -9.37 13.68
N TRP A 129 -13.60 -8.82 13.35
CA TRP A 129 -13.88 -7.38 13.41
C TRP A 129 -13.60 -6.80 14.80
N GLU A 130 -13.92 -7.55 15.83
CA GLU A 130 -13.76 -7.15 17.21
C GLU A 130 -12.28 -6.98 17.60
N GLU A 131 -11.38 -7.84 17.08
CA GLU A 131 -9.92 -7.71 17.24
C GLU A 131 -9.35 -6.60 16.36
N MET A 132 -9.81 -6.49 15.11
CA MET A 132 -9.42 -5.43 14.19
C MET A 132 -9.76 -4.05 14.75
N LYS A 133 -10.98 -3.87 15.25
CA LYS A 133 -11.49 -2.65 15.88
C LYS A 133 -10.65 -2.27 17.10
N ASP A 134 -10.36 -3.22 18.00
CA ASP A 134 -9.53 -2.96 19.19
C ASP A 134 -8.12 -2.50 18.82
N LEU A 135 -7.51 -3.16 17.84
CA LEU A 135 -6.18 -2.80 17.35
C LEU A 135 -6.18 -1.43 16.66
N GLN A 136 -7.19 -1.15 15.83
CA GLN A 136 -7.35 0.14 15.16
C GLN A 136 -7.48 1.30 16.16
N VAL A 137 -8.31 1.13 17.19
CA VAL A 137 -8.45 2.11 18.27
C VAL A 137 -7.16 2.25 19.07
N ALA A 138 -6.43 1.16 19.33
CA ALA A 138 -5.14 1.21 20.00
C ALA A 138 -4.11 2.04 19.21
N PHE A 139 -4.09 1.92 17.88
CA PHE A 139 -3.23 2.71 17.00
C PHE A 139 -3.65 4.19 16.95
N LEU A 140 -4.96 4.50 16.92
CA LEU A 140 -5.42 5.89 17.01
C LEU A 140 -4.97 6.53 18.34
N ARG A 141 -5.12 5.80 19.45
CA ARG A 141 -4.68 6.24 20.79
C ARG A 141 -3.17 6.34 20.93
N SER A 142 -2.41 5.65 20.09
CA SER A 142 -0.95 5.73 20.09
C SER A 142 -0.41 7.06 19.55
N GLN A 143 -1.24 7.83 18.86
CA GLN A 143 -0.90 9.14 18.30
C GLN A 143 0.21 9.13 17.24
N ILE A 144 0.59 7.95 16.71
CA ILE A 144 1.54 7.87 15.59
C ILE A 144 0.86 8.24 14.28
N ALA A 145 1.63 8.70 13.28
CA ALA A 145 1.05 9.01 11.97
C ALA A 145 0.46 7.77 11.27
N ASP A 146 1.08 6.60 11.45
CA ASP A 146 0.79 5.40 10.66
C ASP A 146 -0.45 4.61 11.14
N GLN A 147 -1.63 5.14 10.80
CA GLN A 147 -2.91 4.59 11.27
C GLN A 147 -3.42 3.42 10.44
N ASP A 148 -2.90 3.20 9.22
CA ASP A 148 -3.31 2.05 8.39
C ASP A 148 -2.58 0.74 8.73
N LEU A 149 -1.54 0.80 9.58
CA LEU A 149 -0.75 -0.37 9.97
C LEU A 149 -1.60 -1.58 10.38
N PRO A 150 -2.68 -1.44 11.20
CA PRO A 150 -3.57 -2.57 11.50
C PRO A 150 -4.16 -3.23 10.25
N GLN A 151 -4.65 -2.46 9.27
CA GLN A 151 -5.23 -3.01 8.04
C GLN A 151 -4.15 -3.67 7.18
N ASP A 152 -3.04 -2.96 6.91
CA ASP A 152 -1.91 -3.48 6.12
C ASP A 152 -1.37 -4.78 6.72
N ALA A 153 -1.23 -4.82 8.04
CA ALA A 153 -0.79 -6.02 8.74
C ALA A 153 -1.75 -7.19 8.53
N ALA A 154 -3.06 -6.96 8.60
CA ALA A 154 -4.05 -8.00 8.35
C ALA A 154 -3.96 -8.52 6.91
N PHE A 155 -3.87 -7.61 5.93
CA PHE A 155 -3.83 -7.92 4.50
C PHE A 155 -2.60 -8.77 4.15
N PHE A 156 -1.40 -8.28 4.45
CA PHE A 156 -0.16 -8.97 4.09
C PHE A 156 0.07 -10.22 4.94
N SER A 157 -0.27 -10.19 6.23
CA SER A 157 -0.12 -11.38 7.10
C SER A 157 -1.10 -12.49 6.72
N GLY A 158 -2.35 -12.15 6.41
CA GLY A 158 -3.35 -13.10 5.93
C GLY A 158 -2.89 -13.77 4.64
N LEU A 159 -2.54 -12.97 3.64
CA LEU A 159 -2.04 -13.43 2.35
C LEU A 159 -0.81 -14.35 2.49
N TYR A 160 0.21 -13.93 3.25
CA TYR A 160 1.43 -14.71 3.39
C TYR A 160 1.23 -15.99 4.23
N LYS A 161 0.38 -15.96 5.26
CA LYS A 161 0.02 -17.18 6.01
C LYS A 161 -0.70 -18.17 5.11
N PHE A 162 -1.65 -17.69 4.30
CA PHE A 162 -2.40 -18.53 3.39
C PHE A 162 -1.49 -19.15 2.33
N ALA A 163 -0.69 -18.31 1.64
CA ALA A 163 0.26 -18.76 0.62
C ALA A 163 1.21 -19.83 1.17
N ARG A 164 1.76 -19.62 2.38
CA ARG A 164 2.61 -20.60 3.07
C ARG A 164 1.85 -21.89 3.38
N LYS A 165 0.66 -21.78 3.99
CA LYS A 165 -0.16 -22.94 4.40
C LYS A 165 -0.51 -23.84 3.21
N HIS A 166 -0.75 -23.24 2.05
CA HIS A 166 -1.16 -23.94 0.82
C HIS A 166 -0.01 -24.20 -0.16
N GLY A 167 1.25 -23.92 0.23
CA GLY A 167 2.42 -24.19 -0.62
C GLY A 167 2.42 -23.41 -1.95
N ILE A 168 1.80 -22.23 -1.96
CA ILE A 168 1.80 -21.32 -3.12
C ILE A 168 3.06 -20.46 -3.04
N LYS A 169 3.99 -20.71 -3.96
CA LYS A 169 5.32 -20.11 -3.96
C LYS A 169 5.29 -18.64 -4.39
N TYR A 170 4.51 -18.31 -5.42
CA TYR A 170 4.50 -17.00 -6.04
C TYR A 170 3.36 -16.13 -5.52
N VAL A 171 3.69 -14.99 -4.93
CA VAL A 171 2.73 -13.97 -4.52
C VAL A 171 2.92 -12.75 -5.43
N LEU A 172 1.91 -12.46 -6.25
CA LEU A 172 1.91 -11.31 -7.16
C LEU A 172 1.25 -10.11 -6.48
N THR A 173 1.80 -8.92 -6.69
CA THR A 173 1.33 -7.67 -6.07
C THR A 173 1.18 -6.57 -7.11
N GLY A 174 0.27 -5.61 -6.86
CA GLY A 174 0.14 -4.39 -7.67
C GLY A 174 1.26 -3.37 -7.45
N GLY A 175 2.24 -3.65 -6.58
CA GLY A 175 3.32 -2.72 -6.29
C GLY A 175 4.15 -2.40 -7.53
N ASN A 176 4.38 -1.12 -7.81
CA ASN A 176 4.97 -0.69 -9.08
C ASN A 176 5.73 0.65 -8.99
N TYR A 177 6.54 0.98 -10.00
CA TYR A 177 7.23 2.28 -10.08
C TYR A 177 6.39 3.35 -10.78
N SER A 178 5.47 2.96 -11.67
CA SER A 178 4.65 3.90 -12.44
C SER A 178 3.88 4.89 -11.56
N THR A 179 3.20 4.38 -10.54
CA THR A 179 2.36 5.16 -9.63
C THR A 179 2.96 5.29 -8.23
N GLU A 180 4.09 4.63 -7.94
CA GLU A 180 4.67 4.53 -6.58
C GLU A 180 6.21 4.56 -6.53
N CYS A 181 6.87 5.22 -7.50
CA CYS A 181 8.32 5.42 -7.45
C CYS A 181 8.76 6.41 -6.35
N CYS A 182 7.90 7.34 -5.95
CA CYS A 182 8.05 8.13 -4.73
C CYS A 182 7.37 7.38 -3.59
N ARG A 183 8.15 6.84 -2.66
CA ARG A 183 7.60 6.24 -1.43
C ARG A 183 7.29 7.32 -0.41
N GLU A 184 6.22 7.12 0.34
CA GLU A 184 5.86 7.98 1.48
C GLU A 184 6.97 7.91 2.54
N PRO A 185 7.39 9.05 3.13
CA PRO A 185 8.29 9.08 4.27
C PRO A 185 7.69 8.32 5.46
N GLU A 186 8.54 7.75 6.32
CA GLU A 186 8.06 7.08 7.53
C GLU A 186 7.26 7.98 8.46
N GLU A 187 7.63 9.26 8.54
CA GLU A 187 6.90 10.26 9.32
C GLU A 187 5.47 10.44 8.81
N TRP A 188 5.20 10.18 7.52
CA TRP A 188 3.87 10.30 6.91
C TRP A 188 3.08 8.99 6.93
N GLY A 189 3.45 8.06 7.82
CA GLY A 189 2.83 6.74 7.89
C GLY A 189 3.32 5.78 6.80
N GLY A 190 4.63 5.81 6.55
CA GLY A 190 5.34 4.91 5.64
C GLY A 190 6.16 3.83 6.36
N TYR A 191 5.77 3.40 7.57
CA TYR A 191 6.59 2.50 8.38
C TYR A 191 6.87 1.18 7.65
N PRO A 192 8.14 0.72 7.56
CA PRO A 192 8.50 -0.40 6.71
C PRO A 192 8.06 -1.75 7.29
N GLY A 193 6.95 -2.27 6.76
CA GLY A 193 6.47 -3.64 6.96
C GLY A 193 5.90 -3.92 8.35
N ILE A 194 5.68 -5.21 8.64
CA ILE A 194 4.89 -5.64 9.81
C ILE A 194 5.81 -5.93 11.00
N ASP A 195 5.99 -4.94 11.86
CA ASP A 195 6.81 -5.06 13.06
C ASP A 195 5.98 -5.49 14.28
N LYS A 196 6.00 -6.78 14.62
CA LYS A 196 5.26 -7.29 15.79
C LYS A 196 5.62 -6.62 17.10
N THR A 197 6.82 -6.06 17.23
CA THR A 197 7.27 -5.41 18.47
C THR A 197 6.55 -4.09 18.66
N LEU A 198 6.40 -3.30 17.59
CA LEU A 198 5.61 -2.08 17.58
C LEU A 198 4.14 -2.37 17.89
N PHE A 199 3.55 -3.34 17.17
CA PHE A 199 2.16 -3.74 17.38
C PHE A 199 1.91 -4.22 18.81
N ALA A 200 2.80 -5.05 19.36
CA ALA A 200 2.66 -5.56 20.72
C ALA A 200 2.79 -4.46 21.77
N ASP A 201 3.68 -3.48 21.59
CA ASP A 201 3.85 -2.39 22.56
C ASP A 201 2.69 -1.39 22.51
N VAL A 202 2.21 -1.04 21.32
CA VAL A 202 1.01 -0.20 21.15
C VAL A 202 -0.23 -0.90 21.72
N HIS A 203 -0.45 -2.16 21.34
CA HIS A 203 -1.61 -2.92 21.78
C HIS A 203 -1.58 -3.20 23.28
N LYS A 204 -0.42 -3.48 23.87
CA LYS A 204 -0.27 -3.62 25.33
C LYS A 204 -0.67 -2.36 26.09
N ARG A 205 -0.39 -1.16 25.55
CA ARG A 205 -0.66 0.11 26.21
C ARG A 205 -2.12 0.55 26.07
N PHE A 206 -2.76 0.28 24.93
CA PHE A 206 -4.07 0.87 24.60
C PHE A 206 -5.16 -0.13 24.23
N GLY A 207 -4.79 -1.36 23.90
CA GLY A 207 -5.72 -2.44 23.55
C GLY A 207 -6.49 -2.93 24.77
N LYS A 208 -7.74 -3.33 24.54
CA LYS A 208 -8.67 -3.79 25.59
C LYS A 208 -8.98 -5.27 25.48
N ARG A 209 -8.63 -5.94 24.37
CA ARG A 209 -8.88 -7.37 24.18
C ARG A 209 -7.67 -8.10 23.60
N PRO A 210 -7.48 -9.40 23.89
CA PRO A 210 -6.42 -10.18 23.27
C PRO A 210 -6.65 -10.34 21.75
N LEU A 211 -5.57 -10.31 20.97
CA LEU A 211 -5.57 -10.61 19.54
C LEU A 211 -5.32 -12.13 19.34
N LYS A 212 -6.37 -12.95 19.44
CA LYS A 212 -6.25 -14.41 19.36
C LYS A 212 -6.17 -14.92 17.92
N THR A 213 -6.99 -14.34 17.04
CA THR A 213 -7.15 -14.80 15.65
C THR A 213 -6.50 -13.87 14.62
N PHE A 214 -6.23 -12.62 15.02
CA PHE A 214 -5.67 -11.59 14.16
C PHE A 214 -4.40 -12.08 13.44
N PRO A 215 -4.37 -12.06 12.10
CA PRO A 215 -3.20 -12.53 11.38
C PRO A 215 -2.10 -11.50 11.52
N LEU A 216 -1.08 -11.83 12.30
CA LEU A 216 0.13 -11.02 12.40
C LEU A 216 1.34 -11.91 12.08
N VAL A 217 2.10 -11.56 11.04
CA VAL A 217 3.37 -12.19 10.66
C VAL A 217 4.46 -11.15 10.72
N ASP A 218 5.55 -11.44 11.42
CA ASP A 218 6.63 -10.48 11.59
C ASP A 218 7.41 -10.32 10.28
N ILE A 219 7.92 -9.10 10.04
CA ILE A 219 8.82 -8.80 8.92
C ILE A 219 10.01 -9.74 8.84
N MET A 220 10.61 -10.09 9.96
CA MET A 220 11.73 -11.03 9.97
C MET A 220 11.30 -12.43 9.54
N THR A 221 10.08 -12.84 9.92
CA THR A 221 9.53 -14.14 9.51
C THR A 221 9.28 -14.18 8.01
N TYR A 222 8.54 -13.24 7.43
CA TYR A 222 8.23 -13.35 6.00
C TYR A 222 9.45 -13.02 5.11
N LYS A 223 10.34 -12.10 5.51
CA LYS A 223 11.54 -11.78 4.72
C LYS A 223 12.59 -12.89 4.78
N ILE A 224 12.79 -13.55 5.92
CA ILE A 224 13.83 -14.57 6.08
C ILE A 224 13.25 -15.96 5.87
N LEU A 225 12.33 -16.40 6.73
CA LEU A 225 11.81 -17.75 6.68
C LEU A 225 11.00 -17.97 5.39
N TYR A 226 10.02 -17.12 5.08
CA TYR A 226 9.17 -17.40 3.92
C TYR A 226 9.92 -17.17 2.60
N GLN A 227 10.60 -16.04 2.44
CA GLN A 227 11.22 -15.70 1.16
C GLN A 227 12.59 -16.36 0.94
N ARG A 228 13.46 -16.45 1.95
CA ARG A 228 14.83 -16.98 1.76
C ARG A 228 14.93 -18.48 2.03
N VAL A 229 14.23 -19.00 3.04
CA VAL A 229 14.33 -20.42 3.42
C VAL A 229 13.29 -21.26 2.67
N LEU A 230 12.03 -20.83 2.66
CA LEU A 230 10.94 -21.57 1.99
C LEU A 230 10.76 -21.18 0.51
N GLY A 231 11.50 -20.16 0.04
CA GLY A 231 11.53 -19.77 -1.37
C GLY A 231 10.27 -19.09 -1.90
N MET A 232 9.44 -18.49 -1.03
CA MET A 232 8.33 -17.63 -1.46
C MET A 232 8.87 -16.44 -2.26
N GLU A 233 8.32 -16.19 -3.45
CA GLU A 233 8.76 -15.11 -4.33
C GLU A 233 7.65 -14.05 -4.43
N ILE A 234 7.99 -12.79 -4.10
CA ILE A 234 7.10 -11.64 -4.28
C ILE A 234 7.38 -11.02 -5.66
N VAL A 235 6.35 -10.95 -6.49
CA VAL A 235 6.46 -10.55 -7.89
C VAL A 235 5.67 -9.27 -8.15
N LYS A 236 6.26 -8.35 -8.91
CA LYS A 236 5.70 -7.04 -9.28
C LYS A 236 5.55 -6.96 -10.81
N PRO A 237 4.55 -7.62 -11.41
CA PRO A 237 4.43 -7.71 -12.87
C PRO A 237 4.23 -6.34 -13.52
N LEU A 238 3.65 -5.38 -12.81
CA LEU A 238 3.40 -4.02 -13.31
C LEU A 238 4.67 -3.21 -13.58
N ASN A 239 5.83 -3.64 -13.08
CA ASN A 239 7.11 -3.04 -13.44
C ASN A 239 7.65 -3.50 -14.81
N LEU A 240 7.06 -4.54 -15.39
CA LEU A 240 7.51 -5.17 -16.63
C LEU A 240 6.61 -4.84 -17.83
N VAL A 241 5.60 -4.00 -17.63
CA VAL A 241 4.65 -3.59 -18.67
C VAL A 241 4.51 -2.06 -18.71
N PRO A 242 4.12 -1.47 -19.85
CA PRO A 242 3.69 -0.09 -19.90
C PRO A 242 2.46 0.07 -19.01
N TYR A 243 2.63 0.68 -17.84
CA TYR A 243 1.54 0.92 -16.92
C TYR A 243 1.25 2.42 -16.87
N VAL A 244 0.23 2.87 -17.61
CA VAL A 244 -0.27 4.24 -17.55
C VAL A 244 -1.61 4.23 -16.81
N LYS A 245 -1.73 5.00 -15.73
CA LYS A 245 -2.88 5.00 -14.82
C LYS A 245 -4.20 5.13 -15.57
N LYS A 246 -4.33 6.16 -16.42
CA LYS A 246 -5.58 6.44 -17.17
C LYS A 246 -5.93 5.33 -18.15
N GLU A 247 -4.94 4.71 -18.78
CA GLU A 247 -5.15 3.64 -19.74
C GLU A 247 -5.57 2.35 -19.04
N ALA A 248 -4.96 2.04 -17.89
CA ALA A 248 -5.35 0.91 -17.06
C ALA A 248 -6.78 1.07 -16.51
N GLU A 249 -7.14 2.26 -16.02
CA GLU A 249 -8.53 2.56 -15.59
C GLU A 249 -9.52 2.32 -16.74
N ALA A 250 -9.23 2.86 -17.93
CA ALA A 250 -10.08 2.72 -19.11
C ALA A 250 -10.18 1.26 -19.59
N GLU A 251 -9.08 0.50 -19.55
CA GLU A 251 -9.06 -0.91 -19.96
C GLU A 251 -9.90 -1.78 -19.01
N LEU A 252 -9.75 -1.59 -17.70
CA LEU A 252 -10.55 -2.32 -16.70
C LEU A 252 -12.03 -1.94 -16.79
N GLU A 253 -12.35 -0.66 -16.98
CA GLU A 253 -13.72 -0.19 -17.18
C GLU A 253 -14.34 -0.82 -18.44
N ARG A 254 -13.63 -0.74 -19.58
CA ARG A 254 -14.11 -1.26 -20.86
C ARG A 254 -14.32 -2.76 -20.85
N ARG A 255 -13.44 -3.53 -20.20
CA ARG A 255 -13.50 -5.00 -20.22
C ARG A 255 -14.42 -5.59 -19.17
N PHE A 256 -14.51 -4.97 -17.99
CA PHE A 256 -15.16 -5.58 -16.82
C PHE A 256 -16.21 -4.68 -16.17
N GLY A 257 -16.39 -3.44 -16.64
CA GLY A 257 -17.25 -2.46 -15.97
C GLY A 257 -16.68 -1.99 -14.61
N TRP A 258 -15.37 -2.15 -14.41
CA TRP A 258 -14.66 -1.66 -13.22
C TRP A 258 -14.81 -0.13 -13.10
N GLN A 259 -15.07 0.36 -11.90
CA GLN A 259 -15.32 1.77 -11.63
C GLN A 259 -14.11 2.42 -10.98
N LYS A 260 -13.64 3.51 -11.57
CA LYS A 260 -12.53 4.30 -11.04
C LYS A 260 -12.87 4.98 -9.72
N PHE A 261 -11.88 5.03 -8.85
CA PHE A 261 -11.94 5.80 -7.61
C PHE A 261 -11.47 7.23 -7.85
N GLN A 262 -11.93 8.16 -7.02
CA GLN A 262 -11.53 9.57 -7.10
C GLN A 262 -10.04 9.77 -6.80
N HIS A 263 -9.53 9.08 -5.78
CA HIS A 263 -8.12 9.06 -5.42
C HIS A 263 -7.67 7.63 -5.10
N LYS A 264 -6.35 7.46 -4.98
CA LYS A 264 -5.72 6.17 -4.59
C LYS A 264 -6.19 5.76 -3.18
N HIS A 265 -6.33 4.46 -2.94
CA HIS A 265 -6.79 3.84 -1.70
C HIS A 265 -8.24 4.12 -1.25
N HIS A 266 -9.04 4.81 -2.06
CA HIS A 266 -10.45 5.09 -1.75
C HIS A 266 -11.35 3.84 -1.78
N GLU A 267 -10.81 2.66 -2.10
CA GLU A 267 -11.47 1.38 -1.90
C GLU A 267 -11.79 1.08 -0.42
N SER A 268 -10.97 1.59 0.52
CA SER A 268 -11.16 1.45 1.97
C SER A 268 -11.70 2.75 2.57
N ARG A 269 -12.82 2.66 3.30
CA ARG A 269 -13.39 3.82 4.01
C ARG A 269 -12.45 4.35 5.10
N PHE A 270 -11.76 3.46 5.80
CA PHE A 270 -10.83 3.90 6.85
C PHE A 270 -9.60 4.57 6.25
N THR A 271 -9.00 4.00 5.21
CA THR A 271 -7.83 4.61 4.56
C THR A 271 -8.20 5.96 3.93
N ARG A 272 -9.36 6.07 3.27
CA ARG A 272 -9.86 7.36 2.79
C ARG A 272 -10.01 8.38 3.93
N PHE A 273 -10.68 8.00 5.02
CA PHE A 273 -10.79 8.87 6.20
C PHE A 273 -9.41 9.29 6.74
N TYR A 274 -8.49 8.34 6.82
CA TYR A 274 -7.15 8.58 7.32
C TYR A 274 -6.34 9.53 6.44
N GLU A 275 -6.32 9.29 5.12
CA GLU A 275 -5.53 10.07 4.17
C GLU A 275 -6.15 11.44 3.86
N ASP A 276 -7.47 11.56 3.79
CA ASP A 276 -8.15 12.82 3.41
C ASP A 276 -8.58 13.69 4.61
N TYR A 277 -8.78 13.11 5.81
CA TYR A 277 -9.16 13.86 7.01
C TYR A 277 -8.09 13.83 8.09
N TRP A 278 -7.74 12.64 8.57
CA TRP A 278 -6.96 12.49 9.80
C TRP A 278 -5.54 13.04 9.62
N MET A 279 -4.84 12.58 8.58
CA MET A 279 -3.43 12.89 8.39
C MET A 279 -3.15 14.36 8.08
N PRO A 280 -3.84 15.01 7.12
CA PRO A 280 -3.57 16.41 6.79
C PRO A 280 -3.89 17.35 7.95
N ARG A 281 -4.97 17.07 8.71
CA ARG A 281 -5.43 17.96 9.78
C ARG A 281 -4.69 17.74 11.09
N LYS A 282 -4.32 16.50 11.42
CA LYS A 282 -3.64 16.17 12.68
C LYS A 282 -2.14 16.32 12.60
N PHE A 283 -1.54 15.84 11.52
CA PHE A 283 -0.08 15.77 11.39
C PHE A 283 0.48 16.78 10.39
N GLY A 284 -0.37 17.41 9.57
CA GLY A 284 0.08 18.31 8.50
C GLY A 284 0.73 17.59 7.33
N TYR A 285 0.58 16.27 7.23
CA TYR A 285 1.16 15.44 6.16
C TYR A 285 0.14 15.16 5.08
N GLU A 286 0.61 15.13 3.83
CA GLU A 286 -0.24 15.00 2.66
C GLU A 286 0.32 13.92 1.73
N LYS A 287 -0.11 12.67 1.92
CA LYS A 287 0.32 11.51 1.12
C LYS A 287 0.14 11.69 -0.37
N ARG A 288 -0.88 12.45 -0.79
CA ARG A 288 -1.12 12.81 -2.20
C ARG A 288 0.11 13.44 -2.87
N ARG A 289 1.00 14.11 -2.12
CA ARG A 289 2.27 14.63 -2.65
C ARG A 289 3.18 13.53 -3.18
N ALA A 290 3.29 12.39 -2.49
CA ALA A 290 4.08 11.25 -2.95
C ALA A 290 3.42 10.60 -4.18
N HIS A 291 2.09 10.41 -4.13
CA HIS A 291 1.32 9.87 -5.27
C HIS A 291 1.48 10.74 -6.53
N PHE A 292 1.25 12.04 -6.44
CA PHE A 292 1.38 12.96 -7.58
C PHE A 292 2.83 13.12 -8.03
N SER A 293 3.79 13.12 -7.10
CA SER A 293 5.21 13.17 -7.46
C SER A 293 5.64 11.94 -8.27
N SER A 294 5.09 10.77 -7.97
CA SER A 294 5.30 9.57 -8.80
C SER A 294 4.75 9.76 -10.22
N LEU A 295 3.53 10.30 -10.35
CA LEU A 295 2.92 10.58 -11.66
C LEU A 295 3.69 11.66 -12.45
N ILE A 296 4.27 12.65 -11.77
CA ILE A 296 5.15 13.66 -12.41
C ILE A 296 6.43 13.00 -12.94
N MET A 297 7.12 12.23 -12.10
CA MET A 297 8.39 11.60 -12.47
C MET A 297 8.23 10.61 -13.62
N THR A 298 7.06 10.00 -13.74
CA THR A 298 6.72 9.05 -14.80
C THR A 298 6.00 9.68 -16.00
N GLY A 299 5.86 11.01 -16.04
CA GLY A 299 5.31 11.74 -17.18
C GLY A 299 3.79 11.67 -17.34
N GLN A 300 3.06 11.22 -16.32
CA GLN A 300 1.60 11.02 -16.34
C GLN A 300 0.81 12.24 -15.82
N MET A 301 1.48 13.19 -15.18
CA MET A 301 0.90 14.41 -14.62
C MET A 301 1.92 15.55 -14.68
N THR A 302 1.48 16.78 -14.99
CA THR A 302 2.36 17.94 -14.89
C THR A 302 2.46 18.44 -13.46
N ARG A 303 3.55 19.12 -13.12
CA ARG A 303 3.72 19.73 -11.80
C ARG A 303 2.60 20.74 -11.48
N ASP A 304 2.17 21.53 -12.45
CA ASP A 304 1.12 22.54 -12.27
C ASP A 304 -0.24 21.88 -11.99
N GLN A 305 -0.58 20.80 -12.71
CA GLN A 305 -1.79 20.01 -12.43
C GLN A 305 -1.77 19.44 -11.00
N ALA A 306 -0.61 18.96 -10.55
CA ALA A 306 -0.44 18.44 -9.20
C ALA A 306 -0.62 19.52 -8.14
N LEU A 307 -0.04 20.71 -8.35
CA LEU A 307 -0.18 21.86 -7.45
C LEU A 307 -1.62 22.39 -7.41
N GLU A 308 -2.32 22.42 -8.53
CA GLU A 308 -3.74 22.81 -8.55
C GLU A 308 -4.60 21.82 -7.76
N ARG A 309 -4.38 20.52 -7.97
CA ARG A 309 -5.16 19.47 -7.32
C ARG A 309 -4.87 19.37 -5.82
N ILE A 310 -3.60 19.47 -5.41
CA ILE A 310 -3.21 19.36 -3.99
C ILE A 310 -3.75 20.53 -3.15
N ALA A 311 -3.95 21.70 -3.77
CA ALA A 311 -4.50 22.88 -3.11
C ALA A 311 -5.99 22.75 -2.71
N LYS A 312 -6.67 21.69 -3.18
CA LYS A 312 -8.07 21.40 -2.89
C LYS A 312 -8.18 20.04 -2.18
N PRO A 313 -9.07 19.88 -1.20
CA PRO A 313 -9.37 18.57 -0.63
C PRO A 313 -10.03 17.70 -1.71
N GLU A 314 -9.82 16.38 -1.66
CA GLU A 314 -10.53 15.45 -2.56
C GLU A 314 -12.02 15.36 -2.22
N MET A 315 -12.35 15.49 -0.94
CA MET A 315 -13.73 15.40 -0.44
C MET A 315 -14.19 16.71 0.18
N ASP A 316 -15.48 17.01 0.08
CA ASP A 316 -16.05 18.21 0.70
C ASP A 316 -16.15 18.08 2.23
N GLU A 317 -16.23 19.22 2.92
CA GLU A 317 -16.22 19.28 4.38
C GLU A 317 -17.41 18.52 5.02
N GLN A 318 -18.58 18.52 4.37
CA GLN A 318 -19.76 17.87 4.90
C GLN A 318 -19.61 16.34 4.82
N PHE A 319 -19.09 15.84 3.69
CA PHE A 319 -18.74 14.43 3.54
C PHE A 319 -17.73 14.00 4.61
N LEU A 320 -16.64 14.76 4.76
CA LEU A 320 -15.59 14.45 5.72
C LEU A 320 -16.07 14.40 7.19
N LYS A 321 -16.99 15.29 7.58
CA LYS A 321 -17.64 15.23 8.90
C LYS A 321 -18.46 13.95 9.08
N THR A 322 -19.21 13.58 8.05
CA THR A 322 -20.02 12.35 8.05
C THR A 322 -19.12 11.10 8.11
N GLU A 323 -17.98 11.11 7.42
CA GLU A 323 -16.97 10.05 7.52
C GLU A 323 -16.39 9.95 8.93
N PHE A 324 -16.08 11.07 9.58
CA PHE A 324 -15.59 11.09 10.97
C PHE A 324 -16.59 10.45 11.94
N GLU A 325 -17.87 10.84 11.85
CA GLU A 325 -18.94 10.26 12.66
C GLU A 325 -19.11 8.76 12.40
N PHE A 326 -19.07 8.35 11.13
CA PHE A 326 -19.15 6.95 10.76
C PHE A 326 -17.99 6.14 11.35
N VAL A 327 -16.76 6.64 11.21
CA VAL A 327 -15.55 5.97 11.73
C VAL A 327 -15.60 5.88 13.27
N ALA A 328 -15.99 6.95 13.97
CA ALA A 328 -16.17 6.94 15.41
C ALA A 328 -17.15 5.84 15.84
N ASN A 329 -18.36 5.86 15.28
CA ASN A 329 -19.42 4.91 15.61
C ASN A 329 -19.01 3.47 15.30
N LYS A 330 -18.42 3.23 14.12
CA LYS A 330 -17.97 1.90 13.70
C LYS A 330 -16.87 1.36 14.61
N LEU A 331 -15.96 2.23 15.07
CA LEU A 331 -14.93 1.88 16.04
C LEU A 331 -15.45 1.70 17.49
N GLY A 332 -16.74 1.93 17.72
CA GLY A 332 -17.35 1.86 19.05
C GLY A 332 -16.90 3.00 19.97
N LEU A 333 -16.61 4.17 19.40
CA LEU A 333 -16.29 5.41 20.09
C LEU A 333 -17.44 6.40 19.89
N SER A 334 -17.69 7.24 20.88
CA SER A 334 -18.45 8.47 20.63
C SER A 334 -17.63 9.45 19.78
N VAL A 335 -18.32 10.34 19.07
CA VAL A 335 -17.68 11.42 18.30
C VAL A 335 -16.74 12.24 19.19
N ALA A 336 -17.16 12.54 20.42
CA ALA A 336 -16.34 13.27 21.39
C ALA A 336 -15.07 12.52 21.81
N GLU A 337 -15.14 11.19 21.99
CA GLU A 337 -13.94 10.38 22.27
C GLU A 337 -12.97 10.36 21.10
N LEU A 338 -13.45 10.19 19.86
CA LEU A 338 -12.58 10.23 18.69
C LEU A 338 -11.97 11.62 18.51
N GLN A 339 -12.74 12.70 18.76
CA GLN A 339 -12.25 14.07 18.72
C GLN A 339 -11.15 14.30 19.77
N ALA A 340 -11.33 13.82 20.99
CA ALA A 340 -10.30 13.92 22.03
C ALA A 340 -9.01 13.15 21.65
N ILE A 341 -9.12 12.01 20.98
CA ILE A 341 -7.95 11.29 20.44
C ILE A 341 -7.31 12.11 19.32
N PHE A 342 -8.10 12.68 18.41
CA PHE A 342 -7.63 13.50 17.30
C PHE A 342 -6.84 14.73 17.78
N GLU A 343 -7.31 15.41 18.82
CA GLU A 343 -6.68 16.59 19.42
C GLU A 343 -5.48 16.26 20.33
N GLY A 344 -5.23 14.97 20.61
CA GLY A 344 -4.11 14.53 21.43
C GLY A 344 -2.74 14.86 20.82
N GLU A 345 -1.72 14.94 21.68
CA GLU A 345 -0.35 15.23 21.27
C GLU A 345 0.21 14.14 20.34
N ASN A 346 0.71 14.56 19.17
CA ASN A 346 1.29 13.67 18.17
C ASN A 346 2.54 12.97 18.70
N LYS A 347 2.68 11.69 18.35
CA LYS A 347 3.83 10.85 18.65
C LYS A 347 4.39 10.23 17.38
N THR A 348 5.49 9.52 17.52
CA THR A 348 6.13 8.77 16.45
C THR A 348 6.29 7.31 16.86
N TYR A 349 6.61 6.44 15.91
CA TYR A 349 6.94 5.05 16.23
C TYR A 349 8.12 4.92 17.20
N LYS A 350 8.96 5.96 17.34
CA LYS A 350 10.13 6.00 18.24
C LYS A 350 9.72 6.06 19.71
N ASP A 351 8.49 6.48 20.01
CA ASP A 351 7.92 6.52 21.35
C ASP A 351 7.42 5.13 21.85
N TYR A 352 7.57 4.12 20.99
CA TYR A 352 7.17 2.74 21.20
C TYR A 352 8.32 1.78 20.93
N LYS A 353 8.32 0.63 21.58
CA LYS A 353 9.30 -0.43 21.29
C LYS A 353 9.09 -0.90 19.86
N ASN A 354 10.16 -0.96 19.07
CA ASN A 354 10.10 -1.34 17.67
C ASN A 354 11.42 -1.98 17.21
N LYS A 355 11.40 -2.59 16.03
CA LYS A 355 12.54 -3.18 15.32
C LYS A 355 13.05 -2.30 14.18
N ARG A 356 12.71 -1.01 14.15
CA ARG A 356 13.04 -0.10 13.03
C ARG A 356 14.52 -0.08 12.69
N PHE A 357 15.39 -0.12 13.69
CA PHE A 357 16.84 -0.17 13.48
C PHE A 357 17.26 -1.42 12.69
N LEU A 358 16.78 -2.61 13.09
CA LEU A 358 17.07 -3.88 12.39
C LEU A 358 16.46 -3.89 10.98
N ILE A 359 15.24 -3.40 10.84
CA ILE A 359 14.57 -3.27 9.53
C ILE A 359 15.38 -2.35 8.61
N GLY A 360 15.93 -1.25 9.15
CA GLY A 360 16.79 -0.31 8.41
C GLY A 360 18.13 -0.91 7.97
N ILE A 361 18.71 -1.83 8.74
CA ILE A 361 19.88 -2.59 8.28
C ILE A 361 19.49 -3.46 7.08
N GLY A 362 18.38 -4.21 7.18
CA GLY A 362 17.89 -5.05 6.09
C GLY A 362 17.56 -4.26 4.83
N SER A 363 16.89 -3.10 4.97
CA SER A 363 16.58 -2.19 3.86
C SER A 363 17.85 -1.72 3.15
N ARG A 364 18.87 -1.25 3.88
CA ARG A 364 20.16 -0.84 3.29
C ARG A 364 20.86 -1.97 2.54
N VAL A 365 20.81 -3.21 3.07
CA VAL A 365 21.36 -4.38 2.37
C VAL A 365 20.58 -4.65 1.07
N MET A 366 19.25 -4.59 1.10
CA MET A 366 18.42 -4.79 -0.09
C MET A 366 18.70 -3.72 -1.17
N SER A 367 18.88 -2.46 -0.77
CA SER A 367 19.25 -1.38 -1.68
C SER A 367 20.67 -1.56 -2.23
N ALA A 368 21.64 -1.93 -1.40
CA ALA A 368 23.01 -2.20 -1.85
C ALA A 368 23.10 -3.38 -2.85
N LEU A 369 22.19 -4.36 -2.74
CA LEU A 369 22.05 -5.47 -3.69
C LEU A 369 21.19 -5.13 -4.93
N GLY A 370 20.67 -3.90 -5.03
CA GLY A 370 19.80 -3.47 -6.13
C GLY A 370 18.40 -4.12 -6.14
N LEU A 371 18.01 -4.81 -5.06
CA LEU A 371 16.73 -5.51 -4.93
C LEU A 371 15.58 -4.57 -4.54
N GLU A 372 15.89 -3.41 -3.97
CA GLU A 372 14.93 -2.33 -3.74
C GLU A 372 15.58 -1.00 -4.14
N ARG A 373 14.96 -0.31 -5.11
CA ARG A 373 15.51 0.90 -5.74
C ARG A 373 14.77 2.17 -5.33
N ARG A 374 13.64 2.04 -4.65
CA ARG A 374 12.96 3.21 -4.05
C ARG A 374 13.72 3.65 -2.81
N LEU A 375 13.65 4.96 -2.57
CA LEU A 375 14.19 5.55 -1.36
C LEU A 375 13.24 5.28 -0.19
N PHE A 376 13.66 4.40 0.72
CA PHE A 376 13.00 4.21 2.03
C PHE A 376 13.75 5.03 3.07
N ARG A 377 13.05 5.93 3.76
CA ARG A 377 13.61 6.75 4.84
C ARG A 377 12.70 6.78 6.06
#